data_AF-A0A668SDI3-F1
#
_entry.id   AF-A0A668SDI3-F1
#
_cell.length_a   1.000
_cell.length_b   1.000
_cell.length_c   1.000
_cell.angle_alpha   90.00
_cell.angle_beta   90.00
_cell.angle_gamma   90.00
#
_symmetry.space_group_name_H-M   'P 1'
#
loop_
_entity.id
_entity.type
_entity.pdbx_description
1 polymer ?
#
loop_
_entity_poly.entity_id
_entity_poly.type
_entity_poly.pdbx_seq_one_letter_code
_entity_poly.pdbx_strand_id
1 'polypeptide(L)'
;MAKDMTLLWGTGSPPCWRVMIALEEKNLQGYNQKLLSFEKMEHKSQQVLDINPRGQLPTFKHGDNVINESYAACFYLESQFKSQGTKLIPDGPAEQALMYQRMFEGLTFYEKLNAVIYYEWYVPEGERHESALKRNKEALVTELKLWEGYLQKLGSGSYLAGPSFTLADVVVFPTVGTVFRFGLSPERYPKLGEYHNLLKERPSVKASWPPHWLENPKGQDTLKDI
;
A
#
# COMPACT_ATOMS: atom_id res chain seq x y z
N MET A 1 -24.18 -2.06 -5.28
CA MET A 1 -24.01 -0.63 -4.90
C MET A 1 -22.99 -0.55 -3.76
N ALA A 2 -22.38 0.60 -3.46
CA ALA A 2 -21.36 0.70 -2.39
C ALA A 2 -21.86 0.18 -1.03
N LYS A 3 -23.14 0.40 -0.70
CA LYS A 3 -23.80 -0.14 0.51
C LYS A 3 -23.79 -1.67 0.64
N ASP A 4 -23.59 -2.39 -0.45
CA ASP A 4 -23.51 -3.86 -0.48
C ASP A 4 -22.08 -4.36 -0.24
N MET A 5 -21.13 -3.44 -0.03
CA MET A 5 -19.74 -3.73 0.26
C MET A 5 -19.51 -3.75 1.78
N THR A 6 -18.59 -4.61 2.20
CA THR A 6 -18.04 -4.66 3.56
C THR A 6 -16.52 -4.64 3.49
N LEU A 7 -15.88 -3.76 4.26
CA LEU A 7 -14.44 -3.72 4.46
C LEU A 7 -14.09 -3.79 5.95
N LEU A 8 -13.51 -4.90 6.38
CA LEU A 8 -12.82 -4.97 7.67
C LEU A 8 -11.34 -4.65 7.42
N TRP A 9 -10.82 -3.67 8.15
CA TRP A 9 -9.49 -3.13 7.88
C TRP A 9 -8.76 -2.74 9.15
N GLY A 10 -7.43 -2.62 9.05
CA GLY A 10 -6.57 -2.20 10.15
C GLY A 10 -5.74 -0.98 9.76
N THR A 11 -5.59 -0.04 10.69
CA THR A 11 -4.84 1.19 10.45
C THR A 11 -3.35 0.90 10.21
N GLY A 12 -2.73 1.60 9.26
CA GLY A 12 -1.31 1.43 8.91
C GLY A 12 -0.98 0.16 8.11
N SER A 13 -1.97 -0.66 7.76
CA SER A 13 -1.77 -1.83 6.90
C SER A 13 -1.72 -1.43 5.43
N PRO A 14 -0.59 -1.60 4.72
CA PRO A 14 -0.51 -1.27 3.29
C PRO A 14 -1.55 -2.04 2.47
N PRO A 15 -1.76 -3.36 2.65
CA PRO A 15 -2.84 -4.09 1.96
C PRO A 15 -4.23 -3.48 2.15
N CYS A 16 -4.59 -3.01 3.36
CA CYS A 16 -5.87 -2.35 3.60
C CYS A 16 -5.95 -1.02 2.83
N TRP A 17 -4.87 -0.24 2.90
CA TRP A 17 -4.79 1.08 2.27
C TRP A 17 -4.97 1.00 0.75
N ARG A 18 -4.43 -0.04 0.08
CA ARG A 18 -4.65 -0.28 -1.37
C ARG A 18 -6.13 -0.32 -1.73
N VAL A 19 -6.92 -1.08 -0.95
CA VAL A 19 -8.37 -1.22 -1.17
C VAL A 19 -9.09 0.09 -0.89
N MET A 20 -8.70 0.82 0.15
CA MET A 20 -9.28 2.13 0.47
C MET A 20 -9.01 3.17 -0.62
N ILE A 21 -7.78 3.24 -1.15
CA ILE A 21 -7.45 4.12 -2.28
C ILE A 21 -8.29 3.73 -3.50
N ALA A 22 -8.38 2.44 -3.83
CA ALA A 22 -9.19 1.97 -4.96
C ALA A 22 -10.67 2.35 -4.81
N LEU A 23 -11.25 2.22 -3.61
CA LEU A 23 -12.64 2.62 -3.35
C LEU A 23 -12.85 4.12 -3.55
N GLU A 24 -11.95 4.97 -3.02
CA GLU A 24 -12.03 6.42 -3.20
C GLU A 24 -11.83 6.84 -4.67
N GLU A 25 -10.88 6.23 -5.39
CA GLU A 25 -10.68 6.47 -6.83
C GLU A 25 -11.91 6.11 -7.66
N LYS A 26 -12.70 5.14 -7.18
CA LYS A 26 -13.96 4.74 -7.81
C LYS A 26 -15.16 5.53 -7.32
N ASN A 27 -14.96 6.56 -6.50
CA ASN A 27 -16.04 7.32 -5.86
C ASN A 27 -17.04 6.41 -5.13
N LEU A 28 -16.55 5.33 -4.51
CA LEU A 28 -17.36 4.35 -3.79
C LEU A 28 -17.31 4.64 -2.30
N GLN A 29 -18.31 5.39 -1.83
CA GLN A 29 -18.46 5.79 -0.43
C GLN A 29 -19.75 5.21 0.17
N GLY A 30 -19.85 5.22 1.50
CA GLY A 30 -21.02 4.68 2.21
C GLY A 30 -21.09 3.14 2.23
N TYR A 31 -19.96 2.47 2.03
CA TYR A 31 -19.84 1.03 2.28
C TYR A 31 -19.76 0.74 3.78
N ASN A 32 -20.14 -0.48 4.17
CA ASN A 32 -20.00 -0.92 5.55
C ASN A 32 -18.51 -1.12 5.85
N GLN A 33 -18.00 -0.52 6.91
CA GLN A 33 -16.60 -0.71 7.29
C GLN A 33 -16.42 -0.79 8.79
N LYS A 34 -15.38 -1.52 9.19
CA LYS A 34 -14.98 -1.62 10.60
C LYS A 34 -13.45 -1.60 10.69
N LEU A 35 -12.95 -0.60 11.41
CA LEU A 35 -11.56 -0.54 11.84
C LEU A 35 -11.35 -1.54 12.97
N LEU A 36 -10.35 -2.41 12.82
CA LEU A 36 -9.95 -3.43 13.78
C LEU A 36 -8.52 -3.19 14.27
N SER A 37 -8.26 -3.56 15.52
CA SER A 37 -6.96 -3.46 16.17
C SER A 37 -6.10 -4.70 15.91
N PHE A 38 -4.88 -4.48 15.41
CA PHE A 38 -3.86 -5.53 15.32
C PHE A 38 -3.33 -5.92 16.71
N GLU A 39 -3.13 -4.95 17.60
CA GLU A 39 -2.65 -5.16 18.98
C GLU A 39 -3.59 -6.07 19.78
N LYS A 40 -4.90 -5.85 19.66
CA LYS A 40 -5.93 -6.69 20.31
C LYS A 40 -6.25 -7.97 19.54
N MET A 41 -5.48 -8.29 18.49
CA MET A 41 -5.68 -9.48 17.66
C MET A 41 -7.09 -9.59 17.04
N GLU A 42 -7.79 -8.48 16.82
CA GLU A 42 -9.18 -8.49 16.30
C GLU A 42 -9.27 -9.00 14.86
N HIS A 43 -8.17 -8.94 14.11
CA HIS A 43 -8.01 -9.59 12.80
C HIS A 43 -8.13 -11.13 12.85
N LYS A 44 -8.07 -11.74 14.05
CA LYS A 44 -8.30 -13.17 14.30
C LYS A 44 -9.68 -13.47 14.89
N SER A 45 -10.54 -12.46 15.02
CA SER A 45 -11.90 -12.65 15.54
C SER A 45 -12.76 -13.52 14.60
N GLN A 46 -13.80 -14.14 15.15
CA GLN A 46 -14.75 -14.95 14.36
C GLN A 46 -15.38 -14.15 13.22
N GLN A 47 -15.69 -12.86 13.46
CA GLN A 47 -16.21 -11.95 12.43
C GLN A 47 -15.30 -11.87 11.19
N VAL A 48 -13.98 -11.92 11.38
CA VAL A 48 -13.02 -11.95 10.27
C VAL A 48 -12.92 -13.35 9.70
N LEU A 49 -12.80 -14.38 10.53
CA LEU A 49 -12.63 -15.78 10.10
C LEU A 49 -13.80 -16.31 9.27
N ASP A 50 -15.02 -15.85 9.55
CA ASP A 50 -16.24 -16.20 8.80
C ASP A 50 -16.19 -15.72 7.34
N ILE A 51 -15.41 -14.69 7.04
CA ILE A 51 -15.26 -14.11 5.69
C ILE A 51 -13.88 -14.45 5.10
N ASN A 52 -12.84 -14.39 5.92
CA ASN A 52 -11.45 -14.64 5.54
C ASN A 52 -10.83 -15.68 6.46
N PRO A 53 -10.77 -16.97 6.04
CA PRO A 53 -10.24 -18.05 6.87
C PRO A 53 -8.75 -17.89 7.20
N ARG A 54 -8.02 -16.98 6.54
CA ARG A 54 -6.62 -16.65 6.89
C ARG A 54 -6.52 -15.77 8.14
N GLY A 55 -7.64 -15.17 8.58
CA GLY A 55 -7.65 -14.21 9.70
C GLY A 55 -6.74 -13.02 9.41
N GLN A 56 -6.91 -12.40 8.25
CA GLN A 56 -6.06 -11.30 7.76
C GLN A 56 -6.90 -10.11 7.35
N LEU A 57 -6.28 -8.94 7.31
CA LEU A 57 -6.86 -7.71 6.80
C LEU A 57 -6.09 -7.25 5.55
N PRO A 58 -6.76 -6.68 4.54
CA PRO A 58 -8.19 -6.41 4.48
C PRO A 58 -9.01 -7.70 4.37
N THR A 59 -10.24 -7.63 4.85
CA THR A 59 -11.28 -8.61 4.56
C THR A 59 -12.38 -7.85 3.85
N PHE A 60 -12.57 -8.14 2.57
CA PHE A 60 -13.44 -7.37 1.68
C PHE A 60 -14.47 -8.27 1.01
N LYS A 61 -15.72 -7.80 0.97
CA LYS A 61 -16.85 -8.49 0.37
C LYS A 61 -17.74 -7.49 -0.38
N HIS A 62 -18.32 -7.90 -1.51
CA HIS A 62 -19.35 -7.14 -2.24
C HIS A 62 -20.48 -8.07 -2.69
N GLY A 63 -21.68 -7.88 -2.12
CA GLY A 63 -22.74 -8.88 -2.25
C GLY A 63 -22.23 -10.22 -1.71
N ASP A 64 -22.37 -11.32 -2.43
CA ASP A 64 -21.85 -12.62 -2.02
C ASP A 64 -20.37 -12.86 -2.38
N ASN A 65 -19.73 -11.95 -3.12
CA ASN A 65 -18.36 -12.11 -3.56
C ASN A 65 -17.38 -11.74 -2.43
N VAL A 66 -16.59 -12.71 -1.99
CA VAL A 66 -15.52 -12.53 -0.99
C VAL A 66 -14.17 -12.40 -1.71
N ILE A 67 -13.49 -11.27 -1.53
CA ILE A 67 -12.26 -10.93 -2.25
C ILE A 67 -11.23 -10.36 -1.26
N ASN A 68 -10.60 -11.24 -0.50
CA ASN A 68 -9.73 -10.84 0.62
C ASN A 68 -8.33 -10.39 0.19
N GLU A 69 -7.83 -10.86 -0.96
CA GLU A 69 -6.53 -10.44 -1.47
C GLU A 69 -6.56 -9.00 -1.96
N SER A 70 -5.75 -8.12 -1.38
CA SER A 70 -5.79 -6.67 -1.67
C SER A 70 -5.61 -6.35 -3.17
N TYR A 71 -4.69 -7.03 -3.86
CA TYR A 71 -4.50 -6.86 -5.30
C TYR A 71 -5.75 -7.29 -6.09
N ALA A 72 -6.33 -8.44 -5.73
CA ALA A 72 -7.54 -8.94 -6.35
C ALA A 72 -8.75 -8.02 -6.11
N ALA A 73 -8.85 -7.42 -4.92
CA ALA A 73 -9.88 -6.44 -4.60
C ALA A 73 -9.72 -5.17 -5.45
N CYS A 74 -8.50 -4.64 -5.61
CA CYS A 74 -8.24 -3.51 -6.50
C CYS A 74 -8.62 -3.82 -7.97
N PHE A 75 -8.25 -5.01 -8.46
CA PHE A 75 -8.65 -5.48 -9.79
C PHE A 75 -10.16 -5.61 -9.94
N TYR A 76 -10.82 -6.21 -8.95
CA TYR A 76 -12.26 -6.37 -8.94
C TYR A 76 -12.97 -5.01 -8.99
N LEU A 77 -12.53 -4.05 -8.19
CA LEU A 77 -13.10 -2.70 -8.17
C LEU A 77 -12.92 -1.99 -9.52
N GLU A 78 -11.74 -2.11 -10.15
CA GLU A 78 -11.53 -1.59 -11.50
C GLU A 78 -12.42 -2.27 -12.54
N SER A 79 -12.53 -3.59 -12.50
CA SER A 79 -13.33 -4.36 -13.47
C SER A 79 -14.83 -4.10 -13.31
N GLN A 80 -15.33 -4.13 -12.07
CA GLN A 80 -16.75 -3.99 -11.75
C GLN A 80 -17.25 -2.57 -11.95
N PHE A 81 -16.39 -1.58 -11.69
CA PHE A 81 -16.72 -0.15 -11.75
C PHE A 81 -15.87 0.57 -12.81
N LYS A 82 -15.64 -0.09 -13.95
CA LYS A 82 -14.79 0.42 -15.05
C LYS A 82 -15.23 1.79 -15.56
N SER A 83 -16.54 2.05 -15.59
CA SER A 83 -17.14 3.30 -16.08
C SER A 83 -17.36 4.36 -14.99
N GLN A 84 -16.87 4.14 -13.76
CA GLN A 84 -17.07 5.04 -12.63
C GLN A 84 -15.71 5.50 -12.06
N GLY A 85 -15.62 6.78 -11.70
CA GLY A 85 -14.43 7.36 -11.09
C GLY A 85 -13.22 7.39 -12.02
N THR A 86 -12.03 7.34 -11.44
CA THR A 86 -10.75 7.30 -12.18
C THR A 86 -10.59 5.96 -12.89
N LYS A 87 -10.13 5.99 -14.12
CA LYS A 87 -9.70 4.80 -14.86
C LYS A 87 -8.30 4.38 -14.42
N LEU A 88 -8.18 3.19 -13.82
CA LEU A 88 -6.91 2.75 -13.20
C LEU A 88 -6.13 1.77 -14.10
N ILE A 89 -6.75 1.21 -15.13
CA ILE A 89 -6.08 0.41 -16.16
C ILE A 89 -6.09 1.19 -17.49
N PRO A 90 -4.92 1.52 -18.06
CA PRO A 90 -4.82 2.14 -19.39
C PRO A 90 -5.47 1.31 -20.50
N ASP A 91 -5.78 1.89 -21.66
CA ASP A 91 -6.30 1.13 -22.81
C ASP A 91 -5.20 0.46 -23.64
N GLY A 92 -4.08 1.15 -23.80
CA GLY A 92 -3.00 0.71 -24.68
C GLY A 92 -2.25 -0.48 -24.09
N PRO A 93 -1.90 -1.50 -24.90
CA PRO A 93 -1.27 -2.71 -24.42
C PRO A 93 0.11 -2.45 -23.81
N ALA A 94 0.86 -1.46 -24.32
CA ALA A 94 2.18 -1.11 -23.79
C ALA A 94 2.08 -0.46 -22.39
N GLU A 95 1.12 0.46 -22.22
CA GLU A 95 0.84 1.14 -20.97
C GLU A 95 0.29 0.17 -19.93
N GLN A 96 -0.58 -0.76 -20.33
CA GLN A 96 -1.04 -1.85 -19.46
C GLN A 96 0.12 -2.74 -19.02
N ALA A 97 1.00 -3.14 -19.95
CA ALA A 97 2.15 -3.97 -19.63
C ALA A 97 3.08 -3.28 -18.62
N LEU A 98 3.37 -1.99 -18.82
CA LEU A 98 4.18 -1.22 -17.87
C LEU A 98 3.49 -1.12 -16.51
N MET A 99 2.20 -0.79 -16.48
CA MET A 99 1.41 -0.71 -15.24
C MET A 99 1.42 -2.04 -14.47
N TYR A 100 1.21 -3.17 -15.15
CA TYR A 100 1.29 -4.49 -14.52
C TYR A 100 2.69 -4.79 -14.00
N GLN A 101 3.72 -4.50 -14.78
CA GLN A 101 5.10 -4.69 -14.36
C GLN A 101 5.38 -3.93 -13.05
N ARG A 102 5.05 -2.63 -12.99
CA ARG A 102 5.22 -1.83 -11.77
C ARG A 102 4.40 -2.39 -10.60
N MET A 103 3.13 -2.71 -10.84
CA MET A 103 2.21 -3.26 -9.84
C MET A 103 2.75 -4.54 -9.19
N PHE A 104 3.22 -5.50 -9.99
CA PHE A 104 3.73 -6.77 -9.51
C PHE A 104 5.14 -6.67 -8.92
N GLU A 105 6.01 -5.81 -9.45
CA GLU A 105 7.29 -5.49 -8.79
C GLU A 105 7.08 -4.88 -7.39
N GLY A 106 5.96 -4.18 -7.17
CA GLY A 106 5.54 -3.70 -5.86
C GLY A 106 5.42 -4.77 -4.76
N LEU A 107 5.20 -6.04 -5.14
CA LEU A 107 5.20 -7.15 -4.18
C LEU A 107 6.60 -7.38 -3.59
N THR A 108 7.63 -7.33 -4.42
CA THR A 108 9.03 -7.43 -3.99
C THR A 108 9.38 -6.26 -3.06
N PHE A 109 8.98 -5.04 -3.42
CA PHE A 109 9.22 -3.87 -2.57
C PHE A 109 8.57 -4.03 -1.19
N TYR A 110 7.30 -4.46 -1.16
CA TYR A 110 6.59 -4.72 0.08
C TYR A 110 7.25 -5.83 0.91
N GLU A 111 7.73 -6.91 0.29
CA GLU A 111 8.45 -7.98 0.96
C GLU A 111 9.75 -7.48 1.60
N LYS A 112 10.59 -6.73 0.86
CA LYS A 112 11.87 -6.21 1.38
C LYS A 112 11.66 -5.23 2.54
N LEU A 113 10.62 -4.39 2.45
CA LEU A 113 10.26 -3.51 3.55
C LEU A 113 9.88 -4.30 4.81
N ASN A 114 9.00 -5.29 4.67
CA ASN A 114 8.57 -6.12 5.79
C ASN A 114 9.71 -6.93 6.39
N ALA A 115 10.67 -7.39 5.59
CA ALA A 115 11.85 -8.09 6.09
C ALA A 115 12.70 -7.23 7.04
N VAL A 116 12.63 -5.90 6.93
CA VAL A 116 13.26 -4.97 7.88
C VAL A 116 12.32 -4.69 9.06
N ILE A 117 11.12 -4.18 8.79
CA ILE A 117 10.20 -3.70 9.83
C ILE A 117 9.75 -4.83 10.74
N TYR A 118 9.27 -5.94 10.20
CA TYR A 118 8.79 -7.05 11.02
C TYR A 118 9.90 -7.73 11.80
N TYR A 119 11.12 -7.75 11.25
CA TYR A 119 12.27 -8.25 12.00
C TYR A 119 12.56 -7.37 13.22
N GLU A 120 12.56 -6.04 13.06
CA GLU A 120 12.76 -5.11 14.18
C GLU A 120 11.59 -5.06 15.17
N TRP A 121 10.37 -5.37 14.77
CA TRP A 121 9.19 -5.25 15.64
C TRP A 121 8.80 -6.57 16.34
N TYR A 122 8.85 -7.69 15.62
CA TYR A 122 8.30 -8.95 16.12
C TYR A 122 9.34 -9.95 16.61
N VAL A 123 10.60 -9.85 16.15
CA VAL A 123 11.68 -10.67 16.72
C VAL A 123 12.12 -10.03 18.03
N PRO A 124 12.09 -10.74 19.17
CA PRO A 124 12.57 -10.22 20.44
C PRO A 124 14.01 -9.72 20.32
N GLU A 125 14.34 -8.62 21.01
CA GLU A 125 15.65 -7.97 20.87
C GLU A 125 16.83 -8.93 21.08
N GLY A 126 16.76 -9.81 22.08
CA GLY A 126 17.80 -10.81 22.36
C GLY A 126 17.91 -11.93 21.32
N GLU A 127 16.95 -12.07 20.41
CA GLU A 127 16.94 -13.07 19.33
C GLU A 127 17.36 -12.46 17.98
N ARG A 128 17.61 -11.15 17.92
CA ARG A 128 18.00 -10.47 16.69
C ARG A 128 19.47 -10.72 16.37
N HIS A 129 19.74 -10.98 15.10
CA HIS A 129 21.08 -11.10 14.55
C HIS A 129 21.39 -9.86 13.72
N GLU A 130 22.40 -9.08 14.12
CA GLU A 130 22.84 -7.88 13.41
C GLU A 130 23.12 -8.16 11.93
N SER A 131 23.74 -9.31 11.62
CA SER A 131 24.03 -9.70 10.24
C SER A 131 22.77 -9.92 9.40
N ALA A 132 21.68 -10.40 10.00
CA ALA A 132 20.41 -10.58 9.30
C ALA A 132 19.75 -9.22 9.03
N LEU A 133 19.71 -8.34 10.04
CA LEU A 133 19.17 -6.99 9.88
C LEU A 133 19.95 -6.19 8.83
N LYS A 134 21.29 -6.27 8.85
CA LYS A 134 22.16 -5.64 7.85
C LYS A 134 21.83 -6.11 6.44
N ARG A 135 21.74 -7.44 6.20
CA ARG A 135 21.37 -7.99 4.89
C ARG A 135 19.98 -7.54 4.43
N ASN A 136 19.01 -7.49 5.33
CA ASN A 136 17.65 -7.03 5.00
C ASN A 136 17.64 -5.55 4.62
N LYS A 137 18.38 -4.71 5.36
CA LYS A 137 18.54 -3.27 5.04
C LYS A 137 19.26 -3.07 3.71
N GLU A 138 20.35 -3.80 3.44
CA GLU A 138 21.06 -3.74 2.15
C GLU A 138 20.18 -4.17 0.96
N ALA A 139 19.35 -5.20 1.15
CA ALA A 139 18.37 -5.62 0.15
C ALA A 139 17.31 -4.53 -0.10
N LEU A 140 16.79 -3.90 0.97
CA LEU A 140 15.85 -2.79 0.85
C LEU A 140 16.47 -1.56 0.17
N VAL A 141 17.73 -1.23 0.46
CA VAL A 141 18.48 -0.15 -0.24
C VAL A 141 18.58 -0.43 -1.73
N THR A 142 18.92 -1.67 -2.10
CA THR A 142 18.99 -2.07 -3.52
C THR A 142 17.63 -1.87 -4.20
N GLU A 143 16.55 -2.27 -3.54
CA GLU A 143 15.19 -2.11 -4.04
C GLU A 143 14.80 -0.62 -4.18
N LEU A 144 15.04 0.20 -3.15
CA LEU A 144 14.75 1.64 -3.17
C LEU A 144 15.46 2.36 -4.31
N LYS A 145 16.72 1.98 -4.61
CA LYS A 145 17.46 2.52 -5.76
C LYS A 145 16.81 2.21 -7.10
N LEU A 146 16.16 1.04 -7.24
CA LEU A 146 15.42 0.71 -8.46
C LEU A 146 14.21 1.64 -8.62
N TRP A 147 13.42 1.82 -7.56
CA TRP A 147 12.25 2.70 -7.58
C TRP A 147 12.60 4.18 -7.81
N GLU A 148 13.66 4.67 -7.16
CA GLU A 148 14.23 5.98 -7.43
C GLU A 148 14.61 6.13 -8.91
N GLY A 149 15.31 5.14 -9.46
CA GLY A 149 15.72 5.12 -10.86
C GLY A 149 14.56 5.04 -11.86
N TYR A 150 13.46 4.37 -11.51
CA TYR A 150 12.25 4.36 -12.34
C TYR A 150 11.61 5.76 -12.39
N LEU A 151 11.44 6.40 -11.24
CA LEU A 151 10.87 7.75 -11.16
C LEU A 151 11.77 8.80 -11.84
N GLN A 152 13.10 8.65 -11.74
CA GLN A 152 14.05 9.55 -12.40
C GLN A 152 13.87 9.56 -13.94
N LYS A 153 13.52 8.41 -14.54
CA LYS A 153 13.29 8.29 -15.99
C LYS A 153 11.97 8.90 -16.46
N LEU A 154 10.98 9.04 -15.57
CA LEU A 154 9.63 9.45 -15.91
C LEU A 154 9.43 10.97 -15.84
N GLY A 155 10.38 11.72 -15.25
CA GLY A 155 10.30 13.16 -15.05
C GLY A 155 9.42 13.56 -13.85
N SER A 156 9.50 14.83 -13.44
CA SER A 156 8.72 15.33 -12.30
C SER A 156 7.22 15.41 -12.60
N GLY A 157 6.39 15.11 -11.60
CA GLY A 157 4.93 15.08 -11.73
C GLY A 157 4.35 13.80 -12.35
N SER A 158 5.20 12.83 -12.68
CA SER A 158 4.78 11.54 -13.24
C SER A 158 4.40 10.52 -12.16
N TYR A 159 3.60 9.55 -12.57
CA TYR A 159 3.21 8.36 -11.80
C TYR A 159 4.05 7.16 -12.22
N LEU A 160 3.96 6.03 -11.50
CA LEU A 160 4.86 4.89 -11.69
C LEU A 160 4.81 4.28 -13.09
N ALA A 161 3.68 4.38 -13.77
CA ALA A 161 3.47 3.83 -15.11
C ALA A 161 3.35 4.92 -16.20
N GLY A 162 3.79 6.15 -15.92
CA GLY A 162 3.75 7.26 -16.87
C GLY A 162 2.90 8.45 -16.39
N PRO A 163 2.21 9.18 -17.29
CA PRO A 163 1.55 10.43 -16.95
C PRO A 163 0.19 10.28 -16.24
N SER A 164 -0.36 9.07 -16.19
CA SER A 164 -1.68 8.80 -15.58
C SER A 164 -1.53 8.00 -14.29
N PHE A 165 -2.38 8.28 -13.31
CA PHE A 165 -2.49 7.50 -12.07
C PHE A 165 -3.17 6.16 -12.36
N THR A 166 -2.54 5.05 -11.97
CA THR A 166 -2.99 3.69 -12.33
C THR A 166 -3.05 2.76 -11.12
N LEU A 167 -3.45 1.51 -11.33
CA LEU A 167 -3.36 0.46 -10.31
C LEU A 167 -1.93 0.29 -9.76
N ALA A 168 -0.89 0.58 -10.55
CA ALA A 168 0.50 0.56 -10.06
C ALA A 168 0.68 1.53 -8.88
N ASP A 169 0.13 2.74 -8.99
CA ASP A 169 0.21 3.74 -7.92
C ASP A 169 -0.66 3.36 -6.74
N VAL A 170 -1.89 2.88 -6.99
CA VAL A 170 -2.80 2.39 -5.94
C VAL A 170 -2.14 1.34 -5.06
N VAL A 171 -1.39 0.40 -5.67
CA VAL A 171 -0.81 -0.72 -4.93
C VAL A 171 0.56 -0.45 -4.30
N VAL A 172 1.39 0.35 -4.96
CA VAL A 172 2.77 0.63 -4.53
C VAL A 172 2.83 1.80 -3.57
N PHE A 173 1.99 2.83 -3.74
CA PHE A 173 2.05 4.02 -2.90
C PHE A 173 1.93 3.73 -1.39
N PRO A 174 1.07 2.82 -0.91
CA PRO A 174 1.05 2.47 0.52
C PRO A 174 2.40 2.00 1.07
N THR A 175 3.20 1.28 0.27
CA THR A 175 4.58 0.89 0.63
C THR A 175 5.50 2.11 0.66
N VAL A 176 5.38 3.02 -0.32
CA VAL A 176 6.13 4.29 -0.35
C VAL A 176 5.81 5.16 0.86
N GLY A 177 4.54 5.36 1.18
CA GLY A 177 4.12 6.09 2.38
C GLY A 177 4.67 5.46 3.65
N THR A 178 4.77 4.12 3.69
CA THR A 178 5.34 3.40 4.82
C THR A 178 6.85 3.62 4.94
N VAL A 179 7.64 3.60 3.86
CA VAL A 179 9.09 3.87 4.02
C VAL A 179 9.36 5.28 4.55
N PHE A 180 8.60 6.29 4.11
CA PHE A 180 8.71 7.65 4.66
C PHE A 180 8.20 7.75 6.10
N ARG A 181 7.14 7.02 6.45
CA ARG A 181 6.69 6.90 7.84
C ARG A 181 7.78 6.38 8.78
N PHE A 182 8.66 5.51 8.27
CA PHE A 182 9.76 4.90 9.01
C PHE A 182 11.10 5.64 8.82
N GLY A 183 11.07 6.87 8.33
CA GLY A 183 12.20 7.78 8.40
C GLY A 183 13.10 7.78 7.17
N LEU A 184 12.66 7.21 6.04
CA LEU A 184 13.44 7.31 4.80
C LEU A 184 13.71 8.78 4.44
N SER A 185 14.97 9.11 4.15
CA SER A 185 15.40 10.47 3.86
C SER A 185 15.03 10.89 2.41
N PRO A 186 14.24 11.95 2.21
CA PRO A 186 13.97 12.50 0.88
C PRO A 186 15.22 13.14 0.26
N GLU A 187 16.24 13.49 1.04
CA GLU A 187 17.52 13.98 0.51
C GLU A 187 18.31 12.86 -0.19
N ARG A 188 18.19 11.62 0.30
CA ARG A 188 18.82 10.43 -0.34
C ARG A 188 18.01 9.90 -1.51
N TYR A 189 16.68 10.00 -1.45
CA TYR A 189 15.76 9.51 -2.47
C TYR A 189 14.80 10.62 -2.93
N PRO A 190 15.31 11.65 -3.62
CA PRO A 190 14.55 12.84 -3.97
C PRO A 190 13.36 12.55 -4.89
N LYS A 191 13.46 11.59 -5.83
CA LYS A 191 12.34 11.27 -6.72
C LYS A 191 11.25 10.49 -6.03
N LEU A 192 11.58 9.56 -5.14
CA LEU A 192 10.61 8.96 -4.23
C LEU A 192 9.97 10.01 -3.30
N GLY A 193 10.75 11.00 -2.83
CA GLY A 193 10.23 12.09 -2.00
C GLY A 193 9.25 12.99 -2.76
N GLU A 194 9.58 13.40 -3.99
CA GLU A 194 8.69 14.12 -4.90
C GLU A 194 7.39 13.33 -5.15
N TYR A 195 7.51 12.05 -5.49
CA TYR A 195 6.37 11.16 -5.74
C TYR A 195 5.49 10.98 -4.51
N HIS A 196 6.10 10.80 -3.33
CA HIS A 196 5.38 10.69 -2.07
C HIS A 196 4.58 11.96 -1.77
N ASN A 197 5.19 13.14 -1.94
CA ASN A 197 4.52 14.41 -1.71
C ASN A 197 3.40 14.67 -2.72
N LEU A 198 3.61 14.33 -3.99
CA LEU A 198 2.58 14.40 -5.02
C LEU A 198 1.35 13.57 -4.64
N LEU A 199 1.55 12.30 -4.27
CA LEU A 199 0.45 11.41 -3.96
C LEU A 199 -0.18 11.65 -2.61
N LYS A 200 0.59 12.09 -1.60
CA LYS A 200 0.03 12.55 -0.33
C LYS A 200 -1.01 13.66 -0.51
N GLU A 201 -0.88 14.47 -1.55
CA GLU A 201 -1.84 15.54 -1.84
C GLU A 201 -3.08 15.07 -2.62
N ARG A 202 -3.06 13.86 -3.19
CA ARG A 202 -4.17 13.29 -3.98
C ARG A 202 -5.40 13.05 -3.10
N PRO A 203 -6.63 13.42 -3.54
CA PRO A 203 -7.83 13.32 -2.70
C PRO A 203 -8.10 11.93 -2.12
N SER A 204 -7.96 10.87 -2.93
CA SER A 204 -8.13 9.48 -2.49
C SER A 204 -7.14 9.06 -1.41
N VAL A 205 -5.87 9.48 -1.55
CA VAL A 205 -4.80 9.23 -0.59
C VAL A 205 -5.02 10.01 0.71
N LYS A 206 -5.42 11.29 0.62
CA LYS A 206 -5.78 12.09 1.79
C LYS A 206 -6.94 11.48 2.57
N ALA A 207 -8.00 11.09 1.87
CA ALA A 207 -9.19 10.51 2.48
C ALA A 207 -8.92 9.15 3.16
N SER A 208 -7.94 8.40 2.65
CA SER A 208 -7.55 7.09 3.18
C SER A 208 -6.29 7.11 4.03
N TRP A 209 -5.75 8.29 4.37
CA TRP A 209 -4.50 8.42 5.13
C TRP A 209 -4.63 7.72 6.49
N PRO A 210 -3.63 6.92 6.94
CA PRO A 210 -3.74 6.18 8.19
C PRO A 210 -4.02 7.12 9.38
N PRO A 211 -5.17 6.97 10.09
CA PRO A 211 -5.57 7.93 11.14
C PRO A 211 -4.53 8.12 12.24
N HIS A 212 -3.92 7.03 12.73
CA HIS A 212 -2.90 7.09 13.77
C HIS A 212 -1.60 7.82 13.35
N TRP A 213 -1.38 8.07 12.04
CA TRP A 213 -0.25 8.89 11.58
C TRP A 213 -0.54 10.39 11.74
N LEU A 214 -1.81 10.80 11.75
CA LEU A 214 -2.21 12.18 12.04
C LEU A 214 -2.06 12.48 13.53
N GLU A 215 -2.39 11.51 14.38
CA GLU A 215 -2.28 11.60 15.84
C GLU A 215 -0.81 11.64 16.30
N ASN A 216 0.06 10.91 15.62
CA ASN A 216 1.50 10.91 15.87
C ASN A 216 2.29 11.21 14.58
N PRO A 217 2.55 12.49 14.24
CA PRO A 217 3.18 12.86 12.97
C PRO A 217 4.68 12.55 12.90
N LYS A 218 5.36 12.32 14.04
CA LYS A 218 6.83 12.17 14.09
C LYS A 218 7.38 10.93 13.39
N GLY A 219 6.57 9.91 13.12
CA GLY A 219 7.05 8.70 12.45
C GLY A 219 7.91 7.81 13.33
N GLN A 220 8.68 6.95 12.68
CA GLN A 220 9.74 6.13 13.28
C GLN A 220 11.05 6.35 12.52
N ASP A 221 12.14 5.87 13.10
CA ASP A 221 13.51 6.14 12.63
C ASP A 221 14.22 4.93 12.03
N THR A 222 13.54 3.77 11.91
CA THR A 222 14.14 2.49 11.46
C THR A 222 14.93 2.60 10.15
N LEU A 223 14.51 3.49 9.24
CA LEU A 223 15.09 3.67 7.91
C LEU A 223 15.88 4.97 7.74
N LYS A 224 16.14 5.74 8.81
CA LYS A 224 16.85 7.04 8.70
C LYS A 224 18.28 6.97 8.16
N ASP A 225 18.92 5.82 8.34
CA ASP A 225 20.31 5.62 7.99
C ASP A 225 20.51 5.00 6.60
N ILE A 226 19.41 4.60 5.92
CA ILE A 226 19.45 3.93 4.61
C ILE A 226 18.99 4.80 3.45
#